data_AF-A0A2Z4U9K7-F1
#
_entry.id   AF-A0A2Z4U9K7-F1
#
_cell.length_a   1.000
_cell.length_b   1.000
_cell.length_c   1.000
_cell.angle_alpha   90.00
_cell.angle_beta   90.00
_cell.angle_gamma   90.00
#
_symmetry.space_group_name_H-M   'P 1'
#
loop_
_entity.id
_entity.type
_entity.pdbx_description
1 polymer ?
#
loop_
_entity_poly.entity_id
_entity_poly.type
_entity_poly.pdbx_seq_one_letter_code
_entity_poly.pdbx_strand_id
1 'polypeptide(L)' 'MNRTGRIIGIVLMLVLGVVLLYLAFQPSKLFLFLHGFGERIGCGIIGAFLIFAGVMNLFHRKK' A
#
# COMPACT_ATOMS: atom_id res chain seq x y z
N MET A 1 22.09 -6.25 2.45
CA MET A 1 20.69 -6.48 2.87
C MET A 1 20.35 -7.95 2.60
N ASN A 2 20.05 -8.73 3.63
CA ASN A 2 19.74 -10.17 3.48
C ASN A 2 18.54 -10.37 2.55
N ARG A 3 18.55 -11.45 1.74
CA ARG A 3 17.45 -11.80 0.83
C ARG A 3 16.10 -11.83 1.58
N THR A 4 16.11 -12.33 2.81
CA THR A 4 14.94 -12.39 3.70
C THR A 4 14.39 -11.01 4.04
N GLY A 5 15.26 -10.05 4.40
CA GLY A 5 14.83 -8.68 4.72
C GLY A 5 14.22 -7.94 3.52
N ARG A 6 14.71 -8.23 2.30
CA ARG A 6 14.13 -7.69 1.07
C ARG A 6 12.72 -8.23 0.82
N ILE A 7 12.51 -9.54 1.02
CA ILE A 7 11.19 -10.17 0.85
C ILE A 7 10.22 -9.63 1.90
N ILE A 8 10.64 -9.55 3.17
CA ILE A 8 9.82 -8.98 4.25
C ILE A 8 9.41 -7.55 3.93
N GLY A 9 10.33 -6.71 3.44
CA GLY A 9 10.01 -5.34 3.03
C GLY A 9 9.00 -5.26 1.88
N ILE A 10 9.11 -6.15 0.88
CA ILE A 10 8.14 -6.23 -0.24
C ILE A 10 6.76 -6.65 0.28
N VAL A 11 6.70 -7.67 1.13
CA VAL A 11 5.44 -8.15 1.72
C VAL A 11 4.80 -7.05 2.56
N LEU A 12 5.56 -6.33 3.38
CA LEU A 12 5.07 -5.18 4.16
C LEU A 12 4.50 -4.08 3.27
N MET A 13 5.20 -3.69 2.20
CA MET A 13 4.71 -2.68 1.25
C MET A 13 3.41 -3.11 0.58
N LEU A 14 3.28 -4.38 0.18
CA LEU A 14 2.07 -4.91 -0.43
C LEU A 14 0.89 -4.93 0.56
N VAL A 15 1.10 -5.41 1.79
CA VAL A 15 0.06 -5.45 2.82
C VAL A 15 -0.41 -4.04 3.16
N LEU A 16 0.51 -3.09 3.35
CA LEU A 16 0.17 -1.68 3.58
C LEU A 16 -0.64 -1.08 2.43
N GLY A 17 -0.25 -1.36 1.18
CA GLY A 17 -0.97 -0.88 0.00
C GLY A 17 -2.40 -1.42 -0.09
N VAL A 18 -2.61 -2.71 0.20
CA VAL A 18 -3.94 -3.32 0.22
C VAL A 18 -4.81 -2.74 1.34
N VAL A 19 -4.26 -2.54 2.54
CA VAL A 19 -4.97 -1.94 3.68
C VAL A 19 -5.40 -0.50 3.37
N LEU A 20 -4.52 0.29 2.74
CA LEU A 20 -4.83 1.67 2.33
C LEU A 20 -5.92 1.73 1.25
N LEU A 21 -5.87 0.84 0.27
CA LEU A 21 -6.93 0.72 -0.74
C LEU A 21 -8.26 0.30 -0.10
N TYR A 22 -8.21 -0.66 0.83
CA TYR A 22 -9.40 -1.09 1.56
C TYR A 22 -10.03 0.08 2.34
N LEU A 23 -9.24 0.92 3.02
CA LEU A 23 -9.74 2.13 3.68
C LEU A 23 -10.32 3.15 2.69
N ALA A 24 -9.73 3.29 1.51
CA ALA A 24 -10.22 4.20 0.47
C ALA A 24 -11.62 3.78 -0.05
N PHE A 25 -11.78 2.49 -0.38
CA PHE A 25 -13.03 1.94 -0.91
C PHE A 25 -14.09 1.75 0.18
N GLN A 26 -13.69 1.24 1.35
CA GLN A 26 -14.57 0.96 2.48
C GLN A 26 -14.15 1.84 3.66
N PRO A 27 -14.74 3.04 3.79
CA PRO A 27 -14.42 3.97 4.86
C PRO A 27 -15.02 3.36 6.12
N SER A 28 -14.18 2.73 6.93
CA SER A 28 -14.61 2.24 8.23
C SER A 28 -15.05 3.45 9.05
N LYS A 29 -16.24 3.36 9.66
CA LYS A 29 -16.84 4.43 10.50
C LYS A 29 -15.93 4.86 11.67
N LEU A 30 -14.83 4.15 11.91
CA LEU A 30 -13.83 4.43 12.93
C LEU A 30 -12.94 5.64 12.61
N PHE A 31 -12.73 5.97 11.33
CA PHE A 31 -11.93 7.13 10.92
C PHE A 31 -12.83 8.22 10.34
N LEU A 32 -13.43 9.01 11.23
CA LEU A 32 -14.23 10.20 10.88
C LEU A 32 -13.42 11.21 10.02
N PHE A 33 -12.09 11.18 10.10
CA PHE A 33 -11.17 12.01 9.32
C PHE A 33 -11.09 11.61 7.83
N LEU A 34 -11.38 10.35 7.48
CA LEU A 34 -11.43 9.87 6.08
C LEU A 34 -12.79 10.09 5.41
N HIS A 35 -13.74 10.79 6.04
CA HIS A 35 -15.04 11.08 5.42
C HIS A 35 -14.92 12.11 4.28
N GLY A 36 -13.84 12.89 4.25
CA GLY A 36 -13.53 13.77 3.13
C GLY A 36 -13.21 12.97 1.87
N PHE A 37 -13.93 13.26 0.77
CA PHE A 37 -13.71 12.62 -0.53
C PHE A 37 -12.25 12.70 -0.99
N GLY A 38 -11.56 13.79 -0.66
CA GLY A 38 -10.13 13.99 -0.97
C GLY A 38 -9.19 13.04 -0.24
N GLU A 39 -9.42 12.78 1.05
CA GLU A 39 -8.59 11.88 1.87
C GLU A 39 -8.69 10.42 1.38
N ARG A 40 -9.86 10.02 0.88
CA ARG A 40 -10.09 8.69 0.31
C ARG A 40 -9.37 8.53 -1.03
N ILE A 41 -9.42 9.54 -1.88
CA ILE A 41 -8.68 9.55 -3.15
C ILE A 41 -7.16 9.52 -2.85
N GLY A 42 -6.70 10.32 -1.87
CA GLY A 42 -5.31 10.33 -1.42
C GLY A 42 -4.84 8.95 -0.93
N CYS A 43 -5.58 8.32 -0.02
CA CYS A 43 -5.28 6.96 0.45
C CYS A 43 -5.30 5.92 -0.68
N GLY A 44 -6.24 6.03 -1.62
CA GLY A 44 -6.32 5.15 -2.78
C GLY A 44 -5.10 5.27 -3.69
N ILE A 45 -4.68 6.50 -4.01
CA ILE A 45 -3.50 6.77 -4.83
C ILE A 45 -2.23 6.26 -4.14
N ILE A 46 -2.07 6.57 -2.85
CA ILE A 46 -0.90 6.14 -2.07
C ILE A 46 -0.87 4.61 -1.96
N GLY A 47 -2.01 3.97 -1.71
CA GLY A 47 -2.13 2.52 -1.64
C GLY A 47 -1.78 1.84 -2.97
N ALA A 48 -2.30 2.35 -4.08
CA ALA A 48 -1.96 1.87 -5.42
C ALA A 48 -0.46 2.02 -5.73
N PHE A 49 0.14 3.15 -5.35
CA PHE A 49 1.57 3.41 -5.54
C PHE A 49 2.44 2.46 -4.71
N LEU A 50 2.04 2.15 -3.47
CA LEU A 50 2.71 1.17 -2.61
C LEU A 50 2.65 -0.25 -3.17
N ILE A 51 1.50 -0.66 -3.72
CA ILE A 51 1.40 -1.95 -4.42
C ILE A 51 2.30 -1.96 -5.64
N PHE A 52 2.27 -0.91 -6.46
CA PHE A 52 3.11 -0.81 -7.64
C PHE A 52 4.61 -0.87 -7.30
N ALA A 53 5.04 -0.14 -6.27
CA ALA A 53 6.41 -0.19 -5.78
C ALA A 53 6.79 -1.57 -5.25
N GLY A 54 5.90 -2.23 -4.51
CA GLY A 54 6.10 -3.60 -4.02
C GLY A 54 6.27 -4.61 -5.17
N VAL A 55 5.40 -4.54 -6.18
CA VAL A 55 5.45 -5.39 -7.39
C VAL A 55 6.72 -5.10 -8.19
N MET A 56 7.03 -3.83 -8.45
CA MET A 56 8.27 -3.44 -9.14
C MET A 56 9.49 -3.97 -8.40
N ASN A 57 9.52 -3.91 -7.07
CA ASN A 57 10.64 -4.39 -6.26
C ASN A 57 10.73 -5.93 -6.21
N LEU A 58 9.61 -6.63 -6.40
CA LEU A 58 9.54 -8.08 -6.61
C LEU A 58 10.12 -8.49 -7.98
N PHE A 59 9.76 -7.74 -9.03
CA PHE A 59 10.26 -7.96 -10.39
C PHE A 59 11.65 -7.40 -10.64
N HIS A 60 12.16 -6.52 -9.77
CA HIS A 60 13.55 -6.06 -9.73
C HIS A 60 14.46 -7.18 -9.19
N ARG A 61 14.37 -8.36 -9.81
CA ARG A 61 15.40 -9.39 -9.70
C ARG A 61 16.62 -8.78 -10.40
N LYS A 62 17.59 -8.30 -9.60
CA LYS A 62 18.89 -7.87 -10.12
C LYS A 62 19.39 -9.00 -11.03
N LYS A 63 19.49 -8.71 -12.33
CA LYS A 63 20.43 -9.41 -13.19
C LYS A 63 21.84 -9.20 -12.64
#